data_AF-A0A9E7H787-F1
#
_entry.id   AF-A0A9E7H787-F1
#
_cell.length_a   1.000
_cell.length_b   1.000
_cell.length_c   1.000
_cell.angle_alpha   90.00
_cell.angle_beta   90.00
_cell.angle_gamma   90.00
#
_symmetry.space_group_name_H-M   'P 1'
#
loop_
_entity.id
_entity.type
_entity.pdbx_description
1 polymer ?
#
loop_
_entity_poly.entity_id
_entity_poly.type
_entity_poly.pdbx_seq_one_letter_code
_entity_poly.pdbx_strand_id
1 'polypeptide(L)'
;MMGESGLGRWRRSGGEGCKLVEVAALTFACFGQRLNPRARHYWSSQPPEIVHVCGQDLDVSRVSSCSSHVGFSQSTYLLRLEKGKVPPAAFTMLNDAAEGEDEVIVSVKQKMHPHAVLIPYPTAGQLNPMLQLAELLQSRGFYITFVNTEFSRRQLLRTGGPGALGGTETFRFVTIADGVSQADHLGPDQLVELWLSIQRNCPASLAELLLELNASSDVPRITCIVANYLMTFTQAVAEQIGVPELVFWTTSACGLMASLQLGELVRRGYIPLKDESCLTNGYLDTAIDWIPGMKEMRLRDLSSFIRTTDHDDIFLKTEMEEVDYALKAWGLILNTFEDMESEVLDALQGFFPRIYTLGAIGSLVERVAGGSRSTSPRLGFWREDRRCMDWLDAQQDASVIYVSFGSLTVLTVTQLMEFAWGLADSNHPFLWVIRADMVEGGAATLPEEFIEETKGRSFFAGWCRQGEVLSHPSIAGFLTHSGWNSMMESVACGVPVICWPGFAEQYTNCLYACEHWGFGMEIDQVVTREQVKDVVVELMEGEKGKEMRKNAAKWKEMAARATAQGGSSHGNLERLAADLNP
;
A
#
# COMPACT_ATOMS: atom_id res chain seq x y z
N MET A 1 -43.84 15.14 -17.72
CA MET A 1 -44.85 14.14 -17.30
C MET A 1 -44.10 12.86 -17.02
N MET A 2 -44.38 12.28 -15.85
CA MET A 2 -43.70 11.14 -15.25
C MET A 2 -43.73 9.88 -16.12
N GLY A 3 -42.76 8.99 -15.88
CA GLY A 3 -42.76 7.61 -16.33
C GLY A 3 -41.63 6.84 -15.64
N GLU A 4 -41.81 6.55 -14.34
CA GLU A 4 -41.04 5.53 -13.61
C GLU A 4 -41.29 4.15 -14.24
N SER A 5 -40.25 3.33 -14.38
CA SER A 5 -40.39 1.89 -14.59
C SER A 5 -39.40 1.10 -13.75
N GLY A 6 -39.86 0.72 -12.55
CA GLY A 6 -39.74 -0.63 -12.00
C GLY A 6 -38.36 -1.24 -11.76
N LEU A 7 -37.82 -1.04 -10.55
CA LEU A 7 -36.85 -1.95 -9.93
C LEU A 7 -37.53 -3.28 -9.57
N GLY A 8 -37.27 -4.33 -10.35
CA GLY A 8 -37.64 -5.70 -10.02
C GLY A 8 -36.65 -6.33 -9.02
N ARG A 9 -37.16 -6.93 -7.93
CA ARG A 9 -36.40 -7.66 -6.90
C ARG A 9 -35.67 -8.87 -7.49
N TRP A 10 -34.38 -8.99 -7.20
CA TRP A 10 -33.60 -10.20 -7.44
C TRP A 10 -33.70 -11.17 -6.24
N ARG A 11 -34.19 -12.39 -6.46
CA ARG A 11 -33.94 -13.54 -5.57
C ARG A 11 -32.72 -14.29 -6.10
N ARG A 12 -31.69 -14.47 -5.27
CA ARG A 12 -30.57 -15.39 -5.52
C ARG A 12 -31.09 -16.84 -5.48
N SER A 13 -30.97 -17.56 -6.59
CA SER A 13 -30.89 -19.03 -6.58
C SER A 13 -29.42 -19.42 -6.75
N GLY A 14 -28.90 -20.18 -5.79
CA GLY A 14 -27.51 -20.62 -5.76
C GLY A 14 -27.14 -21.55 -6.91
N GLY A 15 -25.92 -21.36 -7.41
CA GLY A 15 -25.24 -22.18 -8.40
C GLY A 15 -23.91 -21.52 -8.75
N GLU A 16 -22.81 -22.13 -8.32
CA GLU A 16 -21.44 -21.66 -8.56
C GLU A 16 -21.11 -21.71 -10.06
N GLY A 17 -20.45 -20.66 -10.58
CA GLY A 17 -19.83 -20.67 -11.92
C GLY A 17 -20.46 -19.79 -13.01
N CYS A 18 -21.10 -18.64 -12.70
CA CYS A 18 -21.56 -17.70 -13.73
C CYS A 18 -20.63 -16.49 -13.88
N LYS A 19 -19.99 -16.32 -15.06
CA LYS A 19 -19.49 -15.02 -15.52
C LYS A 19 -20.70 -14.10 -15.75
N LEU A 20 -20.72 -12.93 -15.11
CA LEU A 20 -21.74 -11.91 -15.36
C LEU A 20 -21.50 -11.29 -16.74
N VAL A 21 -22.33 -11.67 -17.72
CA VAL A 21 -22.38 -11.03 -19.04
C VAL A 21 -23.60 -10.12 -19.04
N GLU A 22 -23.38 -8.82 -19.19
CA GLU A 22 -24.47 -7.85 -19.34
C GLU A 22 -24.93 -7.88 -20.81
N VAL A 23 -26.14 -8.37 -21.04
CA VAL A 23 -26.74 -8.47 -22.37
C VAL A 23 -27.65 -7.27 -22.60
N ALA A 24 -27.25 -6.36 -23.49
CA ALA A 24 -28.12 -5.29 -23.98
C ALA A 24 -28.72 -5.71 -25.33
N ALA A 25 -30.05 -5.77 -25.41
CA ALA A 25 -30.76 -5.93 -26.69
C ALA A 25 -30.83 -4.59 -27.40
N LEU A 26 -30.28 -4.50 -28.62
CA LEU A 26 -30.42 -3.35 -29.51
C LEU A 26 -31.42 -3.70 -30.61
N THR A 27 -32.64 -3.15 -30.53
CA THR A 27 -33.63 -3.26 -31.61
C THR A 27 -33.36 -2.15 -32.64
N PHE A 28 -32.81 -2.50 -33.80
CA PHE A 28 -32.69 -1.55 -34.92
C PHE A 28 -33.98 -1.55 -35.75
N ALA A 29 -34.84 -0.56 -35.55
CA ALA A 29 -35.94 -0.29 -36.47
C ALA A 29 -35.42 0.42 -37.74
N CYS A 30 -34.91 -0.35 -38.71
CA CYS A 30 -34.53 0.16 -40.02
C CYS A 30 -35.76 0.42 -40.90
N PHE A 31 -36.43 1.57 -40.72
CA PHE A 31 -37.38 2.05 -41.72
C PHE A 31 -36.64 2.75 -42.88
N GLY A 32 -36.45 2.00 -43.96
CA GLY A 32 -36.46 2.50 -45.34
C GLY A 32 -35.45 3.58 -45.73
N GLN A 33 -34.15 3.27 -45.79
CA GLN A 33 -33.24 3.93 -46.74
C GLN A 33 -32.29 2.92 -47.37
N ARG A 34 -32.18 2.97 -48.70
CA ARG A 34 -31.33 2.10 -49.53
C ARG A 34 -29.87 2.24 -49.10
N LEU A 35 -29.26 1.14 -48.66
CA LEU A 35 -27.82 1.05 -48.41
C LEU A 35 -27.03 1.31 -49.70
N ASN A 36 -26.00 2.15 -49.57
CA ASN A 36 -25.10 2.57 -50.63
C ASN A 36 -24.22 1.39 -51.13
N PRO A 37 -24.15 1.05 -52.44
CA PRO A 37 -23.45 -0.14 -52.94
C PRO A 37 -21.91 -0.11 -52.85
N ARG A 38 -21.32 0.92 -52.24
CA ARG A 38 -19.85 1.12 -52.23
C ARG A 38 -19.15 0.86 -50.89
N ALA A 39 -19.85 0.37 -49.87
CA ALA A 39 -19.18 -0.11 -48.65
C ALA A 39 -18.49 -1.46 -48.93
N ARG A 40 -17.16 -1.44 -49.12
CA ARG A 40 -16.35 -2.67 -49.14
C ARG A 40 -16.29 -3.23 -47.72
N HIS A 41 -17.09 -4.26 -47.45
CA HIS A 41 -16.95 -5.07 -46.24
C HIS A 41 -15.65 -5.89 -46.32
N TYR A 42 -14.71 -5.65 -45.41
CA TYR A 42 -13.58 -6.54 -45.20
C TYR A 42 -14.06 -7.73 -44.37
N TRP A 43 -14.12 -8.89 -45.01
CA TRP A 43 -14.43 -10.16 -44.35
C TRP A 43 -13.11 -10.81 -43.95
N SER A 44 -12.80 -10.90 -42.66
CA SER A 44 -11.74 -11.79 -42.18
C SER A 44 -12.38 -13.05 -41.62
N SER A 45 -11.97 -14.20 -42.16
CA SER A 45 -12.32 -15.51 -41.62
C SER A 45 -11.32 -15.86 -40.50
N GLN A 46 -11.64 -15.48 -39.27
CA GLN A 46 -10.97 -16.02 -38.07
C GLN A 46 -11.69 -17.32 -37.65
N PRO A 47 -10.99 -18.33 -37.09
CA PRO A 47 -11.60 -19.57 -36.66
C PRO A 47 -12.57 -19.35 -35.47
N PRO A 48 -13.55 -20.25 -35.24
CA PRO A 48 -14.59 -20.02 -34.24
C PRO A 48 -14.02 -20.08 -32.82
N GLU A 49 -14.15 -18.99 -32.07
CA GLU A 49 -14.03 -19.00 -30.61
C GLU A 49 -15.35 -19.48 -30.00
N ILE A 50 -15.29 -20.49 -29.13
CA ILE A 50 -16.44 -20.99 -28.39
C ILE A 50 -16.80 -19.95 -27.32
N VAL A 51 -18.00 -19.37 -27.41
CA VAL A 51 -18.51 -18.43 -26.42
C VAL A 51 -19.32 -19.19 -25.37
N HIS A 52 -18.80 -19.31 -24.16
CA HIS A 52 -19.53 -19.89 -23.03
C HIS A 52 -20.53 -18.88 -22.47
N VAL A 53 -21.82 -19.16 -22.64
CA VAL A 53 -22.91 -18.42 -21.97
C VAL A 53 -23.65 -19.41 -21.07
N CYS A 54 -23.73 -19.12 -19.78
CA CYS A 54 -24.50 -19.91 -18.80
C CYS A 54 -24.20 -21.43 -18.78
N GLY A 55 -22.93 -21.82 -18.90
CA GLY A 55 -22.50 -23.20 -18.69
C GLY A 55 -22.81 -24.19 -19.83
N GLN A 56 -23.08 -23.70 -21.05
CA GLN A 56 -23.16 -24.54 -22.25
C GLN A 56 -22.28 -24.00 -23.38
N ASP A 57 -21.69 -24.93 -24.15
CA ASP A 57 -20.96 -24.64 -25.39
C ASP A 57 -21.98 -24.25 -26.47
N LEU A 58 -21.97 -22.98 -26.88
CA LEU A 58 -22.72 -22.55 -28.06
C LEU A 58 -21.86 -22.78 -29.30
N ASP A 59 -22.37 -23.58 -30.23
CA ASP A 59 -21.79 -23.76 -31.56
C ASP A 59 -22.01 -22.49 -32.40
N VAL A 60 -21.05 -21.57 -32.32
CA VAL A 60 -21.11 -20.27 -33.00
C VAL A 60 -20.55 -20.41 -34.42
N SER A 61 -21.33 -21.06 -35.29
CA SER A 61 -20.89 -21.38 -36.65
C SER A 61 -20.59 -20.16 -37.53
N ARG A 62 -20.99 -18.93 -37.11
CA ARG A 62 -20.59 -17.64 -37.71
C ARG A 62 -20.62 -16.50 -36.69
N VAL A 63 -19.46 -16.15 -36.10
CA VAL A 63 -19.24 -14.84 -35.46
C VAL A 63 -18.82 -13.86 -36.56
N SER A 64 -19.57 -12.77 -36.75
CA SER A 64 -19.14 -11.67 -37.61
C SER A 64 -18.65 -10.52 -36.75
N SER A 65 -17.34 -10.28 -36.74
CA SER A 65 -16.77 -9.08 -36.12
C SER A 65 -17.01 -7.86 -37.02
N CYS A 66 -17.50 -6.76 -36.45
CA CYS A 66 -17.55 -5.47 -37.11
C CYS A 66 -16.74 -4.50 -36.26
N SER A 67 -15.48 -4.26 -36.62
CA SER A 67 -14.68 -3.19 -36.01
C SER A 67 -15.01 -1.88 -36.71
N SER A 68 -15.93 -1.09 -36.14
CA SER A 68 -16.04 0.32 -36.52
C SER A 68 -14.93 1.09 -35.82
N HIS A 69 -13.89 1.51 -36.55
CA HIS A 69 -12.94 2.53 -36.09
C HIS A 69 -13.65 3.89 -36.03
N VAL A 70 -14.43 4.10 -34.97
CA VAL A 70 -14.89 5.42 -34.53
C VAL A 70 -14.83 5.44 -33.00
N GLY A 71 -13.70 5.89 -32.45
CA GLY A 71 -13.60 6.61 -31.17
C GLY A 71 -14.21 6.03 -29.88
N PHE A 72 -14.56 4.75 -29.79
CA PHE A 72 -15.02 4.11 -28.54
C PHE A 72 -14.17 2.88 -28.23
N SER A 73 -13.61 2.81 -27.02
CA SER A 73 -12.67 1.79 -26.51
C SER A 73 -13.28 0.40 -26.27
N GLN A 74 -14.45 0.10 -26.84
CA GLN A 74 -15.21 -1.13 -26.54
C GLN A 74 -15.36 -2.02 -27.77
N SER A 75 -14.82 -3.24 -27.71
CA SER A 75 -15.13 -4.29 -28.68
C SER A 75 -16.57 -4.77 -28.47
N THR A 76 -17.44 -4.47 -29.43
CA THR A 76 -18.82 -4.97 -29.46
C THR A 76 -18.89 -6.18 -30.37
N TYR A 77 -19.25 -7.34 -29.83
CA TYR A 77 -19.41 -8.57 -30.60
C TYR A 77 -20.89 -8.77 -30.95
N LEU A 78 -21.19 -9.03 -32.23
CA LEU A 78 -22.53 -9.39 -32.70
C LEU A 78 -22.60 -10.91 -32.79
N LEU A 79 -23.38 -11.53 -31.89
CA LEU A 79 -23.66 -12.97 -31.96
C LEU A 79 -24.94 -13.22 -32.74
N ARG A 80 -24.87 -14.12 -33.74
CA ARG A 80 -26.04 -14.63 -34.47
C ARG A 80 -26.47 -15.94 -33.83
N LEU A 81 -27.68 -15.98 -33.24
CA LEU A 81 -28.22 -17.17 -32.60
C LEU A 81 -29.35 -17.76 -33.45
N GLU A 82 -29.29 -19.05 -33.78
CA GLU A 82 -30.38 -19.77 -34.45
C GLU A 82 -31.47 -20.19 -33.44
N LYS A 83 -32.73 -19.97 -33.82
CA LYS A 83 -33.92 -20.35 -33.03
C LYS A 83 -33.91 -21.87 -32.77
N GLY A 84 -33.91 -22.27 -31.49
CA GLY A 84 -34.00 -23.68 -31.06
C GLY A 84 -32.77 -24.23 -30.31
N LYS A 85 -31.67 -23.49 -30.21
CA LYS A 85 -30.46 -23.87 -29.45
C LYS A 85 -30.21 -23.02 -28.19
N VAL A 86 -31.13 -22.14 -27.81
CA VAL A 86 -31.00 -21.22 -26.66
C VAL A 86 -31.88 -21.69 -25.49
N PRO A 87 -31.36 -21.77 -24.25
CA PRO A 87 -32.15 -22.22 -23.09
C PRO A 87 -33.36 -21.31 -22.81
N PRO A 88 -34.51 -21.84 -22.35
CA PRO A 88 -35.74 -21.07 -22.11
C PRO A 88 -35.58 -19.89 -21.13
N ALA A 89 -34.58 -19.93 -20.24
CA ALA A 89 -34.34 -18.87 -19.27
C ALA A 89 -33.93 -17.53 -19.91
N ALA A 90 -33.33 -17.54 -21.10
CA ALA A 90 -32.95 -16.33 -21.84
C ALA A 90 -34.16 -15.65 -22.54
N PHE A 91 -35.28 -16.34 -22.71
CA PHE A 91 -36.48 -15.80 -23.35
C PHE A 91 -37.28 -14.84 -22.43
N THR A 92 -37.10 -14.94 -21.11
CA THR A 92 -37.94 -14.21 -20.15
C THR A 92 -37.71 -12.69 -20.12
N MET A 93 -36.65 -12.18 -20.78
CA MET A 93 -36.39 -10.74 -20.93
C MET A 93 -36.66 -10.18 -22.34
N LEU A 94 -37.12 -11.01 -23.29
CA LEU A 94 -37.26 -10.64 -24.70
C LEU A 94 -38.72 -10.45 -25.15
N ASN A 95 -39.71 -10.62 -24.27
CA ASN A 95 -41.11 -10.75 -24.69
C ASN A 95 -41.88 -9.45 -24.96
N ASP A 96 -41.28 -8.26 -24.82
CA ASP A 96 -41.98 -7.01 -25.12
C ASP A 96 -41.57 -6.36 -26.46
N ALA A 97 -40.62 -6.94 -27.21
CA ALA A 97 -40.24 -6.42 -28.51
C ALA A 97 -39.83 -7.54 -29.47
N ALA A 98 -40.63 -7.71 -30.53
CA ALA A 98 -40.42 -8.55 -31.73
C ALA A 98 -41.22 -9.86 -31.81
N GLU A 99 -42.54 -9.76 -31.92
CA GLU A 99 -43.29 -10.75 -32.71
C GLU A 99 -42.95 -10.54 -34.20
N GLY A 100 -42.07 -11.37 -34.77
CA GLY A 100 -41.91 -11.48 -36.22
C GLY A 100 -40.49 -11.59 -36.79
N GLU A 101 -39.43 -11.52 -35.98
CA GLU A 101 -38.05 -11.62 -36.50
C GLU A 101 -37.39 -12.95 -36.09
N ASP A 102 -36.76 -13.62 -37.06
CA ASP A 102 -36.07 -14.91 -36.89
C ASP A 102 -34.60 -14.77 -36.47
N GLU A 103 -34.14 -13.55 -36.18
CA GLU A 103 -32.76 -13.25 -35.79
C GLU A 103 -32.73 -12.33 -34.57
N VAL A 104 -32.04 -12.75 -33.51
CA VAL A 104 -31.74 -11.90 -32.35
C VAL A 104 -30.26 -11.57 -32.39
N ILE A 105 -29.95 -10.28 -32.52
CA ILE A 105 -28.59 -9.75 -32.45
C ILE A 105 -28.30 -9.41 -30.99
N VAL A 106 -27.36 -10.15 -30.39
CA VAL A 106 -26.89 -9.87 -29.02
C VAL A 106 -25.56 -9.14 -29.08
N SER A 107 -25.50 -7.94 -28.52
CA SER A 107 -24.25 -7.22 -28.25
C SER A 107 -23.64 -7.75 -26.96
N VAL A 108 -22.54 -8.51 -27.06
CA VAL A 108 -21.73 -8.86 -25.89
C VAL A 108 -20.62 -7.82 -25.74
N LYS A 109 -20.67 -7.05 -24.67
CA LYS A 109 -19.55 -6.18 -24.27
C LYS A 109 -18.62 -7.01 -23.38
N GLN A 110 -17.43 -7.31 -23.87
CA GLN A 110 -16.39 -7.86 -23.00
C GLN A 110 -15.89 -6.71 -22.12
N LYS A 111 -16.17 -6.78 -20.81
CA LYS A 111 -15.69 -5.78 -19.87
C LYS A 111 -14.18 -5.95 -19.75
N MET A 112 -13.43 -5.10 -20.46
CA MET A 112 -11.97 -5.08 -20.34
C MET A 112 -11.63 -4.61 -18.93
N HIS A 113 -10.89 -5.43 -18.19
CA HIS A 113 -10.39 -5.05 -16.87
C HIS A 113 -9.29 -4.01 -17.06
N PRO A 114 -9.34 -2.85 -16.37
CA PRO A 114 -8.16 -1.99 -16.29
C PRO A 114 -7.00 -2.78 -15.67
N HIS A 115 -5.77 -2.54 -16.08
CA HIS A 115 -4.61 -3.30 -15.64
C HIS A 115 -3.59 -2.38 -14.97
N ALA A 116 -3.42 -2.59 -13.66
CA ALA A 116 -2.43 -1.88 -12.86
C ALA A 116 -1.17 -2.74 -12.67
N VAL A 117 -0.01 -2.13 -12.96
CA VAL A 117 1.30 -2.71 -12.63
C VAL A 117 1.81 -2.05 -11.36
N LEU A 118 2.00 -2.82 -10.29
CA LEU A 118 2.47 -2.32 -9.01
C LEU A 118 3.95 -2.66 -8.79
N ILE A 119 4.76 -1.66 -8.47
CA ILE A 119 6.22 -1.75 -8.37
C ILE A 119 6.66 -1.33 -6.96
N PRO A 120 6.68 -2.25 -5.98
CA PRO A 120 7.17 -2.00 -4.63
C PRO A 120 8.69 -1.86 -4.58
N TYR A 121 9.18 -1.13 -3.57
CA TYR A 121 10.58 -1.21 -3.16
C TYR A 121 10.82 -2.47 -2.31
N PRO A 122 11.96 -3.18 -2.45
CA PRO A 122 12.15 -4.53 -1.92
C PRO A 122 12.50 -4.58 -0.42
N THR A 123 11.72 -3.92 0.42
CA THR A 123 11.78 -4.01 1.90
C THR A 123 10.40 -4.30 2.48
N ALA A 124 10.34 -4.97 3.63
CA ALA A 124 9.07 -5.40 4.23
C ALA A 124 8.11 -4.23 4.51
N GLY A 125 8.65 -3.10 4.98
CA GLY A 125 7.88 -1.88 5.23
C GLY A 125 7.28 -1.24 3.97
N GLN A 126 7.74 -1.62 2.77
CA GLN A 126 7.30 -1.05 1.49
C GLN A 126 6.46 -2.04 0.68
N LEU A 127 6.79 -3.35 0.76
CA LEU A 127 6.06 -4.41 0.09
C LEU A 127 4.63 -4.60 0.62
N ASN A 128 4.45 -4.58 1.95
CA ASN A 128 3.15 -4.88 2.55
C ASN A 128 2.08 -3.82 2.23
N PRO A 129 2.35 -2.51 2.37
CA PRO A 129 1.40 -1.48 1.94
C PRO A 129 1.09 -1.56 0.45
N MET A 130 2.09 -1.85 -0.40
CA MET A 130 1.87 -1.98 -1.84
C MET A 130 0.94 -3.16 -2.16
N LEU A 131 1.07 -4.28 -1.44
CA LEU A 131 0.16 -5.42 -1.60
C LEU A 131 -1.26 -5.07 -1.14
N GLN A 132 -1.40 -4.35 -0.02
CA GLN A 132 -2.70 -3.86 0.44
C GLN A 132 -3.34 -2.93 -0.60
N LEU A 133 -2.56 -2.06 -1.23
CA LEU A 133 -3.03 -1.23 -2.34
C LEU A 133 -3.46 -2.06 -3.56
N ALA A 134 -2.69 -3.09 -3.91
CA ALA A 134 -3.04 -4.01 -4.98
C ALA A 134 -4.40 -4.69 -4.74
N GLU A 135 -4.66 -5.13 -3.50
CA GLU A 135 -5.95 -5.71 -3.10
C GLU A 135 -7.11 -4.73 -3.25
N LEU A 136 -6.90 -3.48 -2.84
CA LEU A 136 -7.92 -2.44 -2.99
C LEU A 136 -8.25 -2.20 -4.48
N LEU A 137 -7.25 -2.11 -5.35
CA LEU A 137 -7.47 -1.96 -6.79
C LEU A 137 -8.13 -3.21 -7.39
N GLN A 138 -7.68 -4.41 -7.00
CA GLN A 138 -8.29 -5.67 -7.45
C GLN A 138 -9.78 -5.74 -7.10
N SER A 139 -10.15 -5.29 -5.89
CA SER A 139 -11.55 -5.24 -5.44
C SER A 139 -12.45 -4.32 -6.29
N ARG A 140 -11.84 -3.39 -7.04
CA ARG A 140 -12.50 -2.49 -7.99
C ARG A 140 -12.39 -2.96 -9.44
N GLY A 141 -11.99 -4.21 -9.64
CA GLY A 141 -12.01 -4.89 -10.93
C GLY A 141 -10.75 -4.70 -11.75
N PHE A 142 -9.66 -4.22 -11.15
CA PHE A 142 -8.36 -4.17 -11.83
C PHE A 142 -7.75 -5.56 -11.94
N TYR A 143 -7.16 -5.83 -13.11
CA TYR A 143 -6.17 -6.89 -13.25
C TYR A 143 -4.85 -6.38 -12.66
N ILE A 144 -4.23 -7.16 -11.78
CA ILE A 144 -3.02 -6.77 -11.08
C ILE A 144 -1.82 -7.54 -11.60
N THR A 145 -0.77 -6.81 -11.98
CA THR A 145 0.58 -7.34 -12.07
C THR A 145 1.44 -6.75 -10.96
N PHE A 146 1.80 -7.58 -9.98
CA PHE A 146 2.65 -7.20 -8.87
C PHE A 146 4.11 -7.58 -9.16
N VAL A 147 4.96 -6.57 -9.32
CA VAL A 147 6.37 -6.75 -9.66
C VAL A 147 7.18 -7.04 -8.40
N ASN A 148 8.02 -8.07 -8.45
CA ASN A 148 9.06 -8.31 -7.46
C ASN A 148 10.42 -8.10 -8.09
N THR A 149 11.39 -7.65 -7.31
CA THR A 149 12.79 -7.84 -7.67
C THR A 149 13.21 -9.29 -7.43
N GLU A 150 14.29 -9.76 -8.05
CA GLU A 150 14.85 -11.08 -7.75
C GLU A 150 15.19 -11.26 -6.28
N PHE A 151 15.74 -10.23 -5.63
CA PHE A 151 15.97 -10.21 -4.19
C PHE A 151 14.68 -10.47 -3.41
N SER A 152 13.61 -9.70 -3.67
CA SER A 152 12.31 -9.89 -2.99
C SER A 152 11.76 -11.28 -3.22
N ARG A 153 11.81 -11.77 -4.47
CA ARG A 153 11.37 -13.12 -4.82
C ARG A 153 12.08 -14.17 -3.98
N ARG A 154 13.42 -14.09 -3.86
CA ARG A 154 14.22 -15.04 -3.07
C ARG A 154 13.80 -15.01 -1.59
N GLN A 155 13.66 -13.81 -1.03
CA GLN A 155 13.26 -13.62 0.37
C GLN A 155 11.86 -14.22 0.65
N LEU A 156 10.89 -13.94 -0.22
CA LEU A 156 9.51 -14.39 -0.07
C LEU A 156 9.36 -15.90 -0.23
N LEU A 157 10.09 -16.51 -1.16
CA LEU A 157 10.09 -17.97 -1.33
C LEU A 157 10.80 -18.68 -0.16
N ARG A 158 11.83 -18.07 0.42
CA ARG A 158 12.55 -18.60 1.59
C ARG A 158 11.65 -18.70 2.82
N THR A 159 10.76 -17.72 3.01
CA THR A 159 9.92 -17.61 4.22
C THR A 159 8.55 -18.26 4.05
N GLY A 160 7.90 -18.01 2.92
CA GLY A 160 6.55 -18.48 2.61
C GLY A 160 6.49 -19.78 1.79
N GLY A 161 7.63 -20.29 1.32
CA GLY A 161 7.72 -21.50 0.51
C GLY A 161 7.29 -21.31 -0.95
N PRO A 162 7.22 -22.40 -1.75
CA PRO A 162 6.95 -22.33 -3.20
C PRO A 162 5.61 -21.67 -3.58
N GLY A 163 4.62 -21.70 -2.68
CA GLY A 163 3.30 -21.10 -2.90
C GLY A 163 3.21 -19.61 -2.55
N ALA A 164 4.28 -19.00 -2.03
CA ALA A 164 4.26 -17.60 -1.56
C ALA A 164 3.97 -16.59 -2.68
N LEU A 165 4.21 -16.96 -3.93
CA LEU A 165 4.03 -16.11 -5.11
C LEU A 165 2.96 -16.68 -6.05
N GLY A 166 1.96 -17.37 -5.49
CA GLY A 166 0.79 -17.83 -6.24
C GLY A 166 -0.10 -16.68 -6.69
N GLY A 167 -0.57 -16.72 -7.94
CA GLY A 167 -1.51 -15.75 -8.49
C GLY A 167 -2.97 -16.24 -8.47
N THR A 168 -3.87 -15.37 -8.93
CA THR A 168 -5.28 -15.66 -9.24
C THR A 168 -5.55 -15.29 -10.70
N GLU A 169 -6.77 -15.50 -11.20
CA GLU A 169 -7.15 -15.09 -12.56
C GLU A 169 -7.01 -13.57 -12.82
N THR A 170 -7.02 -12.75 -11.76
CA THR A 170 -6.92 -11.28 -11.85
C THR A 170 -5.72 -10.71 -11.11
N PHE A 171 -4.79 -11.56 -10.66
CA PHE A 171 -3.61 -11.15 -9.91
C PHE A 171 -2.42 -12.04 -10.25
N ARG A 172 -1.30 -11.46 -10.67
CA ARG A 172 -0.07 -12.20 -10.90
C ARG A 172 1.13 -11.54 -10.23
N PHE A 173 2.07 -12.38 -9.81
CA PHE A 173 3.41 -11.94 -9.45
C PHE A 173 4.35 -12.11 -10.65
N VAL A 174 5.16 -11.11 -10.91
CA VAL A 174 6.24 -11.14 -11.92
C VAL A 174 7.56 -10.77 -11.27
N THR A 175 8.68 -11.04 -11.93
CA THR A 175 10.00 -10.77 -11.37
C THR A 175 10.87 -10.06 -12.38
N ILE A 176 11.57 -9.01 -11.95
CA ILE A 176 12.56 -8.27 -12.72
C ILE A 176 13.95 -8.44 -12.09
N ALA A 177 14.99 -8.41 -12.92
CA ALA A 177 16.37 -8.49 -12.47
C ALA A 177 16.80 -7.19 -11.78
N ASP A 178 17.35 -7.32 -10.57
CA ASP A 178 17.85 -6.19 -9.76
C ASP A 178 19.38 -6.14 -9.68
N GLY A 179 20.08 -7.16 -10.18
CA GLY A 179 21.56 -7.24 -10.16
C GLY A 179 22.16 -7.50 -8.78
N VAL A 180 21.34 -7.80 -7.77
CA VAL A 180 21.80 -7.99 -6.38
C VAL A 180 22.32 -9.42 -6.21
N SER A 181 23.57 -9.54 -5.73
CA SER A 181 24.18 -10.83 -5.42
C SER A 181 23.47 -11.56 -4.26
N GLN A 182 23.82 -12.83 -3.97
CA GLN A 182 23.13 -13.68 -2.98
C GLN A 182 23.33 -13.26 -1.51
N ALA A 183 23.38 -11.96 -1.19
CA ALA A 183 23.40 -11.53 0.21
C ALA A 183 22.06 -11.89 0.88
N ASP A 184 22.12 -12.65 1.97
CA ASP A 184 20.96 -13.17 2.69
C ASP A 184 20.29 -12.12 3.60
N HIS A 185 20.99 -11.02 3.90
CA HIS A 185 20.64 -9.98 4.86
C HIS A 185 21.03 -8.57 4.38
N LEU A 186 20.26 -7.56 4.80
CA LEU A 186 20.49 -6.15 4.49
C LEU A 186 20.88 -5.40 5.77
N GLY A 187 22.17 -5.16 5.99
CA GLY A 187 22.63 -4.12 6.92
C GLY A 187 22.59 -2.74 6.24
N PRO A 188 22.97 -1.66 6.97
CA PRO A 188 22.92 -0.29 6.45
C PRO A 188 23.67 -0.10 5.12
N ASP A 189 24.90 -0.60 5.02
CA ASP A 189 25.70 -0.52 3.79
C ASP A 189 25.05 -1.29 2.63
N GLN A 190 24.46 -2.46 2.93
CA GLN A 190 23.77 -3.27 1.93
C GLN A 190 22.46 -2.63 1.43
N LEU A 191 21.82 -1.75 2.22
CA LEU A 191 20.63 -1.01 1.76
C LEU A 191 21.00 0.00 0.67
N VAL A 192 22.14 0.68 0.83
CA VAL A 192 22.67 1.60 -0.19
C VAL A 192 23.06 0.84 -1.46
N GLU A 193 23.77 -0.28 -1.32
CA GLU A 193 24.12 -1.14 -2.46
C GLU A 193 22.87 -1.67 -3.19
N LEU A 194 21.86 -2.11 -2.43
CA LEU A 194 20.58 -2.57 -2.96
C LEU A 194 19.90 -1.47 -3.78
N TRP A 195 19.80 -0.25 -3.23
CA TRP A 195 19.23 0.89 -3.93
C TRP A 195 19.99 1.19 -5.23
N LEU A 196 21.32 1.34 -5.16
CA LEU A 196 22.16 1.60 -6.34
C LEU A 196 22.01 0.50 -7.41
N SER A 197 21.90 -0.76 -6.99
CA SER A 197 21.74 -1.90 -7.89
C SER A 197 20.37 -1.86 -8.59
N ILE A 198 19.30 -1.56 -7.86
CA ILE A 198 17.96 -1.42 -8.42
C ILE A 198 17.93 -0.32 -9.48
N GLN A 199 18.43 0.87 -9.15
CA GLN A 199 18.42 2.01 -10.07
C GLN A 199 19.20 1.71 -11.37
N ARG A 200 20.28 0.92 -11.27
CA ARG A 200 21.12 0.55 -12.41
C ARG A 200 20.53 -0.55 -13.28
N ASN A 201 19.94 -1.59 -12.67
CA ASN A 201 19.66 -2.85 -13.37
C ASN A 201 18.17 -3.10 -13.66
N CYS A 202 17.26 -2.55 -12.85
CA CYS A 202 15.83 -2.70 -13.07
C CYS A 202 15.25 -1.99 -14.32
N PRO A 203 15.77 -0.83 -14.81
CA PRO A 203 15.10 -0.08 -15.87
C PRO A 203 14.87 -0.89 -17.16
N ALA A 204 15.91 -1.58 -17.64
CA ALA A 204 15.82 -2.38 -18.87
C ALA A 204 14.86 -3.56 -18.70
N SER A 205 14.98 -4.29 -17.59
CA SER A 205 14.12 -5.44 -17.26
C SER A 205 12.65 -5.04 -17.13
N LEU A 206 12.37 -3.88 -16.54
CA LEU A 206 11.01 -3.36 -16.42
C LEU A 206 10.44 -2.96 -17.80
N ALA A 207 11.23 -2.27 -18.62
CA ALA A 207 10.80 -1.87 -19.96
C ALA A 207 10.42 -3.09 -20.83
N GLU A 208 11.25 -4.14 -20.80
CA GLU A 208 10.98 -5.41 -21.49
C GLU A 208 9.68 -6.05 -20.99
N LEU A 209 9.52 -6.19 -19.67
CA LEU A 209 8.31 -6.73 -19.05
C LEU A 209 7.05 -5.97 -19.49
N LEU A 210 7.06 -4.64 -19.48
CA LEU A 210 5.88 -3.84 -19.82
C LEU A 210 5.52 -3.95 -21.31
N LEU A 211 6.53 -4.06 -22.19
CA LEU A 211 6.32 -4.32 -23.61
C LEU A 211 5.71 -5.70 -23.85
N GLU A 212 6.22 -6.73 -23.17
CA GLU A 212 5.67 -8.09 -23.24
C GLU A 212 4.22 -8.15 -22.76
N LEU A 213 3.91 -7.53 -21.61
CA LEU A 213 2.55 -7.49 -21.07
C LEU A 213 1.57 -6.80 -22.01
N ASN A 214 1.97 -5.70 -22.66
CA ASN A 214 1.12 -5.00 -23.63
C ASN A 214 0.97 -5.73 -24.96
N ALA A 215 1.91 -6.60 -25.33
CA ALA A 215 1.85 -7.42 -26.53
C ALA A 215 1.11 -8.75 -26.32
N SER A 216 1.03 -9.24 -25.08
CA SER A 216 0.36 -10.49 -24.72
C SER A 216 -1.17 -10.37 -24.83
N SER A 217 -1.82 -11.44 -25.29
CA SER A 217 -3.27 -11.62 -25.24
C SER A 217 -3.77 -12.22 -23.91
N ASP A 218 -2.86 -12.66 -23.04
CA ASP A 218 -3.19 -13.38 -21.80
C ASP A 218 -3.62 -12.43 -20.68
N VAL A 219 -3.28 -11.14 -20.79
CA VAL A 219 -3.61 -10.11 -19.82
C VAL A 219 -4.21 -8.88 -20.53
N PRO A 220 -5.00 -8.05 -19.85
CA PRO A 220 -5.47 -6.79 -20.42
C PRO A 220 -4.30 -5.83 -20.68
N ARG A 221 -4.48 -4.86 -21.58
CA ARG A 221 -3.49 -3.80 -21.77
C ARG A 221 -3.31 -2.99 -20.50
N ILE A 222 -2.06 -2.62 -20.21
CA ILE A 222 -1.71 -1.81 -19.04
C ILE A 222 -2.41 -0.46 -19.16
N THR A 223 -3.13 -0.08 -18.09
CA THR A 223 -3.82 1.22 -17.99
C THR A 223 -3.12 2.17 -17.05
N CYS A 224 -2.35 1.66 -16.08
CA CYS A 224 -1.55 2.49 -15.17
C CYS A 224 -0.38 1.72 -14.54
N ILE A 225 0.58 2.48 -14.04
CA ILE A 225 1.65 2.02 -13.16
C ILE A 225 1.46 2.67 -11.79
N VAL A 226 1.67 1.90 -10.72
CA VAL A 226 1.79 2.42 -9.35
C VAL A 226 3.15 2.00 -8.81
N ALA A 227 4.05 2.95 -8.64
CA ALA A 227 5.39 2.71 -8.18
C ALA A 227 5.60 3.26 -6.76
N ASN A 228 6.42 2.57 -5.97
CA ASN A 228 6.88 3.11 -4.70
C ASN A 228 7.77 4.34 -4.95
N TYR A 229 7.73 5.34 -4.07
CA TYR A 229 8.51 6.57 -4.23
C TYR A 229 10.03 6.36 -4.34
N LEU A 230 10.56 5.27 -3.77
CA LEU A 230 11.97 4.89 -3.87
C LEU A 230 12.37 4.33 -5.25
N MET A 231 11.39 3.97 -6.09
CA MET A 231 11.59 3.34 -7.40
C MET A 231 11.70 4.37 -8.52
N THR A 232 12.46 5.45 -8.31
CA THR A 232 12.53 6.63 -9.18
C THR A 232 12.79 6.34 -10.67
N PHE A 233 13.47 5.24 -11.00
CA PHE A 233 13.71 4.85 -12.39
C PHE A 233 12.44 4.52 -13.20
N THR A 234 11.31 4.22 -12.55
CA THR A 234 10.08 3.80 -13.24
C THR A 234 9.48 4.92 -14.09
N GLN A 235 9.77 6.18 -13.75
CA GLN A 235 9.30 7.36 -14.48
C GLN A 235 9.60 7.31 -15.98
N ALA A 236 10.87 7.12 -16.33
CA ALA A 236 11.30 7.11 -17.72
C ALA A 236 10.67 5.94 -18.49
N VAL A 237 10.38 4.83 -17.81
CA VAL A 237 9.77 3.64 -18.41
C VAL A 237 8.27 3.86 -18.62
N ALA A 238 7.57 4.47 -17.65
CA ALA A 238 6.15 4.79 -17.77
C ALA A 238 5.89 5.78 -18.91
N GLU A 239 6.74 6.82 -19.05
CA GLU A 239 6.68 7.78 -20.15
C GLU A 239 6.84 7.13 -21.52
N GLN A 240 7.74 6.14 -21.65
CA GLN A 240 7.96 5.43 -22.92
C GLN A 240 6.74 4.61 -23.38
N ILE A 241 5.99 4.02 -22.45
CA ILE A 241 4.78 3.25 -22.78
C ILE A 241 3.50 4.11 -22.83
N GLY A 242 3.58 5.36 -22.38
CA GLY A 242 2.49 6.33 -22.48
C GLY A 242 1.29 6.05 -21.57
N VAL A 243 1.53 5.49 -20.37
CA VAL A 243 0.47 5.25 -19.36
C VAL A 243 0.67 6.16 -18.14
N PRO A 244 -0.40 6.54 -17.42
CA PRO A 244 -0.26 7.29 -16.18
C PRO A 244 0.50 6.48 -15.13
N GLU A 245 1.48 7.13 -14.50
CA GLU A 245 2.19 6.60 -13.33
C GLU A 245 1.79 7.35 -12.06
N LEU A 246 1.44 6.58 -11.04
CA LEU A 246 1.18 7.08 -9.70
C LEU A 246 2.35 6.72 -8.79
N VAL A 247 2.72 7.65 -7.93
CA VAL A 247 3.68 7.40 -6.87
C VAL A 247 2.91 7.07 -5.59
N PHE A 248 3.17 5.89 -5.05
CA PHE A 248 2.75 5.53 -3.71
C PHE A 248 3.84 5.97 -2.72
N TRP A 249 3.53 7.05 -2.02
CA TRP A 249 4.37 7.61 -0.98
C TRP A 249 3.94 7.03 0.36
N THR A 250 4.76 6.13 0.89
CA THR A 250 4.43 5.29 2.04
C THR A 250 4.90 5.87 3.37
N THR A 251 5.41 7.11 3.36
CA THR A 251 5.65 7.90 4.58
C THR A 251 4.48 8.86 4.85
N SER A 252 4.54 9.63 5.95
CA SER A 252 3.49 10.59 6.31
C SER A 252 3.39 11.74 5.32
N ALA A 253 2.21 12.38 5.23
CA ALA A 253 2.08 13.61 4.45
C ALA A 253 2.95 14.74 5.02
N CYS A 254 3.06 14.80 6.35
CA CYS A 254 3.99 15.69 7.06
C CYS A 254 5.44 15.43 6.66
N GLY A 255 5.87 14.16 6.60
CA GLY A 255 7.19 13.76 6.12
C GLY A 255 7.44 14.21 4.69
N LEU A 256 6.50 13.94 3.77
CA LEU A 256 6.58 14.41 2.38
C LEU A 256 6.72 15.94 2.29
N MET A 257 5.91 16.69 3.03
CA MET A 257 6.00 18.15 3.02
C MET A 257 7.34 18.66 3.52
N ALA A 258 7.91 18.04 4.57
CA ALA A 258 9.25 18.32 5.03
C ALA A 258 10.30 18.03 3.93
N SER A 259 10.21 16.88 3.26
CA SER A 259 11.12 16.50 2.16
C SER A 259 11.00 17.45 0.96
N LEU A 260 9.80 17.95 0.64
CA LEU A 260 9.58 18.99 -0.38
C LEU A 260 10.37 20.28 -0.12
N GLN A 261 10.73 20.54 1.15
CA GLN A 261 11.48 21.73 1.54
C GLN A 261 12.99 21.54 1.56
N LEU A 262 13.54 20.38 1.17
CA LEU A 262 15.00 20.15 1.18
C LEU A 262 15.76 21.17 0.31
N GLY A 263 15.27 21.46 -0.89
CA GLY A 263 15.88 22.48 -1.75
C GLY A 263 15.84 23.89 -1.13
N GLU A 264 14.81 24.18 -0.35
CA GLU A 264 14.68 25.45 0.36
C GLU A 264 15.63 25.55 1.55
N LEU A 265 15.85 24.44 2.28
CA LEU A 265 16.86 24.36 3.34
C LEU A 265 18.27 24.61 2.80
N VAL A 266 18.60 24.02 1.65
CA VAL A 266 19.87 24.26 0.95
C VAL A 266 20.00 25.73 0.56
N ARG A 267 18.98 26.29 -0.09
CA ARG A 267 19.02 27.68 -0.57
C ARG A 267 19.17 28.70 0.56
N ARG A 268 18.60 28.42 1.73
CA ARG A 268 18.72 29.27 2.93
C ARG A 268 20.01 29.03 3.71
N GLY A 269 20.80 28.02 3.34
CA GLY A 269 22.07 27.69 3.99
C GLY A 269 21.91 26.99 5.34
N TYR A 270 20.79 26.30 5.56
CA TYR A 270 20.63 25.43 6.73
C TYR A 270 21.42 24.13 6.57
N ILE A 271 21.46 23.59 5.35
CA ILE A 271 22.11 22.32 5.03
C ILE A 271 22.94 22.38 3.73
N PRO A 272 23.98 21.54 3.58
CA PRO A 272 24.56 20.68 4.62
C PRO A 272 25.05 21.46 5.84
N LEU A 273 25.17 20.77 6.97
CA LEU A 273 25.67 21.35 8.20
C LEU A 273 27.09 21.87 8.00
N LYS A 274 27.41 22.98 8.65
CA LYS A 274 28.72 23.61 8.53
C LYS A 274 29.86 22.69 9.00
N ASP A 275 29.65 22.01 10.12
CA ASP A 275 30.56 21.06 10.73
C ASP A 275 29.81 20.19 11.77
N GLU A 276 30.46 19.13 12.26
CA GLU A 276 29.85 18.17 13.20
C GLU A 276 29.40 18.82 14.52
N SER A 277 29.92 20.00 14.90
CA SER A 277 29.50 20.66 16.13
C SER A 277 28.01 21.03 16.10
N CYS A 278 27.44 21.25 14.91
CA CYS A 278 26.01 21.48 14.72
C CYS A 278 25.11 20.38 15.32
N LEU A 279 25.62 19.15 15.45
CA LEU A 279 24.87 18.03 16.03
C LEU A 279 24.72 18.13 17.56
N THR A 280 25.57 18.91 18.23
CA THR A 280 25.64 18.95 19.71
C THR A 280 25.58 20.36 20.30
N ASN A 281 25.79 21.41 19.50
CA ASN A 281 25.84 22.80 19.94
C ASN A 281 24.46 23.49 20.00
N GLY A 282 23.36 22.75 19.81
CA GLY A 282 22.00 23.28 19.77
C GLY A 282 21.56 23.85 18.41
N TYR A 283 22.38 23.77 17.37
CA TYR A 283 21.99 24.26 16.03
C TYR A 283 20.75 23.55 15.49
N LEU A 284 20.58 22.25 15.77
CA LEU A 284 19.39 21.51 15.35
C LEU A 284 18.09 21.98 16.06
N ASP A 285 18.18 22.81 17.12
CA ASP A 285 17.01 23.47 17.74
C ASP A 285 16.51 24.69 16.97
N THR A 286 17.17 25.04 15.86
CA THR A 286 16.75 26.17 15.02
C THR A 286 15.32 25.96 14.55
N ALA A 287 14.45 26.91 14.88
CA ALA A 287 13.05 26.92 14.46
C ALA A 287 12.92 27.09 12.94
N ILE A 288 12.01 26.31 12.35
CA ILE A 288 11.68 26.31 10.94
C ILE A 288 10.18 26.63 10.81
N ASP A 289 9.86 27.92 10.76
CA ASP A 289 8.50 28.46 10.83
C ASP A 289 7.84 28.75 9.46
N TRP A 290 8.49 28.34 8.38
CA TRP A 290 8.10 28.67 7.00
C TRP A 290 7.66 27.47 6.17
N ILE A 291 7.64 26.25 6.73
CA ILE A 291 7.17 25.06 6.01
C ILE A 291 5.63 25.12 5.89
N PRO A 292 5.06 25.02 4.67
CA PRO A 292 3.61 25.07 4.49
C PRO A 292 2.86 23.98 5.27
N GLY A 293 1.84 24.37 6.04
CA GLY A 293 0.98 23.42 6.78
C GLY A 293 1.63 22.76 7.99
N MET A 294 2.88 23.13 8.34
CA MET A 294 3.61 22.58 9.48
C MET A 294 3.95 23.69 10.47
N LYS A 295 3.69 23.44 11.76
CA LYS A 295 3.91 24.41 12.85
C LYS A 295 4.95 23.85 13.80
N GLU A 296 5.66 24.75 14.50
CA GLU A 296 6.55 24.38 15.61
C GLU A 296 7.68 23.41 15.23
N MET A 297 8.02 23.35 13.95
CA MET A 297 9.13 22.53 13.44
C MET A 297 10.47 23.11 13.88
N ARG A 298 11.40 22.24 14.23
CA ARG A 298 12.83 22.54 14.33
C ARG A 298 13.62 21.72 13.33
N LEU A 299 14.86 22.11 13.08
CA LEU A 299 15.74 21.39 12.16
C LEU A 299 15.95 19.92 12.61
N ARG A 300 15.96 19.63 13.91
CA ARG A 300 16.05 18.25 14.45
C ARG A 300 14.84 17.37 14.10
N ASP A 301 13.68 17.98 13.91
CA ASP A 301 12.41 17.28 13.68
C ASP A 301 12.22 16.90 12.20
N LEU A 302 13.09 17.39 11.31
CA LEU A 302 13.11 17.01 9.90
C LEU A 302 13.90 15.71 9.69
N SER A 303 13.91 15.22 8.43
CA SER A 303 14.61 14.00 8.03
C SER A 303 16.04 13.96 8.59
N SER A 304 16.45 12.83 9.20
CA SER A 304 17.81 12.71 9.71
C SER A 304 18.88 12.81 8.63
N PHE A 305 18.52 12.62 7.35
CA PHE A 305 19.46 12.72 6.22
C PHE A 305 19.97 14.15 5.99
N ILE A 306 19.31 15.15 6.58
CA ILE A 306 19.81 16.53 6.55
C ILE A 306 20.98 16.76 7.53
N ARG A 307 21.26 15.80 8.43
CA ARG A 307 22.29 15.88 9.47
C ARG A 307 23.68 15.50 8.95
N THR A 308 24.02 15.98 7.76
CA THR A 308 25.28 15.70 7.06
C THR A 308 26.07 16.98 6.85
N THR A 309 27.40 16.88 6.83
CA THR A 309 28.30 17.97 6.42
C THR A 309 28.73 17.83 4.97
N ASP A 310 28.40 16.71 4.32
CA ASP A 310 28.77 16.42 2.94
C ASP A 310 27.72 16.99 1.97
N HIS A 311 28.18 17.81 1.03
CA HIS A 311 27.33 18.32 -0.06
C HIS A 311 26.95 17.23 -1.06
N ASP A 312 27.71 16.14 -1.09
CA ASP A 312 27.50 15.01 -1.97
C ASP A 312 26.90 13.79 -1.26
N ASP A 313 26.38 13.97 -0.04
CA ASP A 313 25.75 12.92 0.76
C ASP A 313 24.68 12.17 -0.03
N ILE A 314 24.82 10.85 -0.08
CA ILE A 314 23.96 9.99 -0.90
C ILE A 314 22.52 9.98 -0.40
N PHE A 315 22.27 10.01 0.90
CA PHE A 315 20.92 9.95 1.45
C PHE A 315 20.18 11.25 1.22
N LEU A 316 20.84 12.40 1.45
CA LEU A 316 20.25 13.70 1.19
C LEU A 316 19.89 13.87 -0.30
N LYS A 317 20.81 13.52 -1.20
CA LYS A 317 20.56 13.58 -2.64
C LYS A 317 19.43 12.66 -3.08
N THR A 318 19.42 11.44 -2.56
CA THR A 318 18.39 10.45 -2.88
C THR A 318 17.00 10.94 -2.44
N GLU A 319 16.88 11.50 -1.23
CA GLU A 319 15.60 12.07 -0.76
C GLU A 319 15.14 13.25 -1.64
N MET A 320 16.05 14.09 -2.11
CA MET A 320 15.72 15.16 -3.08
C MET A 320 15.27 14.60 -4.44
N GLU A 321 15.92 13.55 -4.95
CA GLU A 321 15.55 12.87 -6.20
C GLU A 321 14.17 12.21 -6.11
N GLU A 322 13.83 11.61 -4.96
CA GLU A 322 12.52 11.00 -4.68
C GLU A 322 11.39 12.03 -4.73
N VAL A 323 11.62 13.21 -4.17
CA VAL A 323 10.67 14.33 -4.20
C VAL A 323 10.50 14.84 -5.63
N ASP A 324 11.60 15.05 -6.37
CA ASP A 324 11.56 15.47 -7.76
C ASP A 324 10.84 14.46 -8.66
N TYR A 325 10.99 13.16 -8.35
CA TYR A 325 10.25 12.09 -9.00
C TYR A 325 8.76 12.16 -8.70
N ALA A 326 8.37 12.27 -7.42
CA ALA A 326 6.97 12.37 -7.01
C ALA A 326 6.27 13.56 -7.66
N LEU A 327 6.93 14.73 -7.76
CA LEU A 327 6.37 15.94 -8.37
C LEU A 327 6.04 15.79 -9.87
N LYS A 328 6.64 14.82 -10.55
CA LYS A 328 6.38 14.52 -11.98
C LYS A 328 5.32 13.45 -12.19
N ALA A 329 4.88 12.77 -11.12
CA ALA A 329 3.89 11.71 -11.20
C ALA A 329 2.51 12.23 -11.65
N TRP A 330 1.73 11.38 -12.29
CA TRP A 330 0.35 11.70 -12.68
C TRP A 330 -0.57 11.93 -11.46
N GLY A 331 -0.27 11.24 -10.36
CA GLY A 331 -0.95 11.39 -9.08
C GLY A 331 -0.18 10.74 -7.93
N LEU A 332 -0.49 11.18 -6.71
CA LEU A 332 0.12 10.75 -5.47
C LEU A 332 -0.87 9.91 -4.66
N ILE A 333 -0.43 8.77 -4.15
CA ILE A 333 -1.17 7.97 -3.18
C ILE A 333 -0.46 8.09 -1.82
N LEU A 334 -1.22 8.32 -0.76
CA LEU A 334 -0.72 8.44 0.61
C LEU A 334 -1.45 7.48 1.54
N ASN A 335 -0.72 6.78 2.41
CA ASN A 335 -1.30 5.98 3.49
C ASN A 335 -1.64 6.87 4.70
N THR A 336 -2.58 7.79 4.52
CA THR A 336 -3.10 8.69 5.56
C THR A 336 -4.57 8.99 5.32
N PHE A 337 -5.23 9.75 6.19
CA PHE A 337 -6.61 10.22 5.99
C PHE A 337 -6.75 11.71 6.30
N GLU A 338 -7.71 12.35 5.63
CA GLU A 338 -7.89 13.81 5.62
C GLU A 338 -7.93 14.43 7.02
N ASP A 339 -8.72 13.87 7.94
CA ASP A 339 -8.87 14.46 9.27
C ASP A 339 -7.56 14.49 10.11
N MET A 340 -6.57 13.65 9.81
CA MET A 340 -5.34 13.53 10.60
C MET A 340 -4.24 14.51 10.17
N GLU A 341 -4.11 14.75 8.87
CA GLU A 341 -3.05 15.58 8.28
C GLU A 341 -3.60 16.73 7.42
N SER A 342 -4.83 17.20 7.70
CA SER A 342 -5.56 18.20 6.90
C SER A 342 -4.75 19.44 6.50
N GLU A 343 -4.09 20.11 7.44
CA GLU A 343 -3.31 21.34 7.15
C GLU A 343 -2.21 21.11 6.11
N VAL A 344 -1.51 19.97 6.20
CA VAL A 344 -0.44 19.61 5.26
C VAL A 344 -1.03 19.13 3.94
N LEU A 345 -2.12 18.35 3.98
CA LEU A 345 -2.82 17.89 2.77
C LEU A 345 -3.35 19.05 1.94
N ASP A 346 -3.88 20.09 2.58
CA ASP A 346 -4.31 21.32 1.91
C ASP A 346 -3.12 22.04 1.24
N ALA A 347 -1.99 22.13 1.92
CA ALA A 347 -0.77 22.71 1.35
C ALA A 347 -0.21 21.87 0.18
N LEU A 348 -0.29 20.54 0.26
CA LEU A 348 0.16 19.62 -0.80
C LEU A 348 -0.63 19.78 -2.11
N GLN A 349 -1.85 20.30 -2.08
CA GLN A 349 -2.63 20.59 -3.29
C GLN A 349 -1.94 21.63 -4.20
N GLY A 350 -1.05 22.47 -3.65
CA GLY A 350 -0.22 23.40 -4.44
C GLY A 350 0.92 22.71 -5.21
N PHE A 351 1.26 21.47 -4.85
CA PHE A 351 2.35 20.70 -5.44
C PHE A 351 1.84 19.58 -6.34
N PHE A 352 0.78 18.90 -5.93
CA PHE A 352 0.26 17.72 -6.64
C PHE A 352 -1.17 17.96 -7.14
N PRO A 353 -1.43 17.78 -8.44
CA PRO A 353 -2.77 17.97 -9.01
C PRO A 353 -3.76 16.87 -8.57
N ARG A 354 -3.25 15.69 -8.19
CA ARG A 354 -4.05 14.54 -7.76
C ARG A 354 -3.40 13.89 -6.55
N ILE A 355 -4.11 13.88 -5.43
CA ILE A 355 -3.70 13.21 -4.20
C ILE A 355 -4.83 12.27 -3.79
N TYR A 356 -4.51 11.02 -3.46
CA TYR A 356 -5.44 10.03 -2.95
C TYR A 356 -4.98 9.54 -1.58
N THR A 357 -5.71 9.91 -0.53
CA THR A 357 -5.45 9.46 0.84
C THR A 357 -6.22 8.16 1.07
N LEU A 358 -5.51 7.04 1.27
CA LEU A 358 -6.08 5.70 1.39
C LEU A 358 -5.82 5.06 2.76
N GLY A 359 -5.48 5.87 3.76
CA GLY A 359 -5.16 5.44 5.12
C GLY A 359 -6.39 5.32 6.04
N ALA A 360 -6.36 4.54 7.11
CA ALA A 360 -5.38 3.48 7.37
C ALA A 360 -5.60 2.33 6.38
N ILE A 361 -4.60 2.06 5.53
CA ILE A 361 -4.79 1.17 4.37
C ILE A 361 -5.14 -0.26 4.78
N GLY A 362 -4.58 -0.76 5.88
CA GLY A 362 -4.92 -2.08 6.43
C GLY A 362 -6.40 -2.18 6.83
N SER A 363 -6.92 -1.20 7.56
CA SER A 363 -8.35 -1.14 7.91
C SER A 363 -9.24 -0.98 6.68
N LEU A 364 -8.80 -0.21 5.67
CA LEU A 364 -9.54 -0.06 4.43
C LEU A 364 -9.66 -1.40 3.67
N VAL A 365 -8.57 -2.18 3.60
CA VAL A 365 -8.59 -3.53 3.03
C VAL A 365 -9.58 -4.44 3.76
N GLU A 366 -9.56 -4.46 5.09
CA GLU A 366 -10.48 -5.28 5.90
C GLU A 366 -11.95 -4.92 5.66
N ARG A 367 -12.25 -3.63 5.52
CA ARG A 367 -13.60 -3.12 5.22
C ARG A 367 -14.06 -3.59 3.85
N VAL A 368 -13.19 -3.48 2.83
CA VAL A 368 -13.49 -3.87 1.45
C VAL A 368 -13.64 -5.38 1.31
N ALA A 369 -12.86 -6.16 2.05
CA ALA A 369 -12.98 -7.62 2.11
C ALA A 369 -14.22 -8.11 2.88
N GLY A 370 -15.06 -7.22 3.42
CA GLY A 370 -16.26 -7.56 4.16
C GLY A 370 -15.99 -8.32 5.45
N GLY A 371 -14.82 -8.10 6.07
CA GLY A 371 -14.36 -8.83 7.26
C GLY A 371 -13.88 -10.25 6.99
N SER A 372 -13.87 -10.72 5.73
CA SER A 372 -13.12 -11.92 5.38
C SER A 372 -11.62 -11.63 5.45
N ARG A 373 -10.83 -12.58 5.97
CA ARG A 373 -9.36 -12.49 5.89
C ARG A 373 -8.95 -12.31 4.43
N SER A 374 -8.00 -11.40 4.19
CA SER A 374 -7.42 -11.17 2.86
C SER A 374 -7.01 -12.51 2.23
N THR A 375 -7.36 -12.67 0.95
CA THR A 375 -7.08 -13.87 0.15
C THR A 375 -5.69 -13.84 -0.47
N SER A 376 -4.95 -12.74 -0.37
CA SER A 376 -3.63 -12.61 -0.99
C SER A 376 -2.56 -13.41 -0.27
N PRO A 377 -1.49 -13.83 -0.99
CA PRO A 377 -0.33 -14.45 -0.38
C PRO A 377 0.31 -13.50 0.63
N ARG A 378 0.68 -14.05 1.79
CA ARG A 378 1.32 -13.29 2.87
C ARG A 378 2.77 -13.00 2.48
N LEU A 379 3.10 -11.72 2.33
CA LEU A 379 4.47 -11.28 2.08
C LEU A 379 5.17 -10.99 3.41
N GLY A 380 6.28 -11.68 3.66
CA GLY A 380 7.06 -11.49 4.88
C GLY A 380 8.48 -11.97 4.68
N PHE A 381 9.46 -11.19 5.14
CA PHE A 381 10.88 -11.55 5.06
C PHE A 381 11.36 -12.39 6.26
N TRP A 382 10.51 -12.53 7.27
CA TRP A 382 10.76 -13.33 8.46
C TRP A 382 9.60 -14.30 8.73
N ARG A 383 9.92 -15.41 9.41
CA ARG A 383 8.91 -16.39 9.82
C ARG A 383 8.16 -15.87 11.05
N GLU A 384 6.83 -15.84 10.94
CA GLU A 384 5.93 -15.41 12.02
C GLU A 384 5.97 -16.39 13.19
N ASP A 385 6.11 -15.87 14.41
CA ASP A 385 5.97 -16.64 15.64
C ASP A 385 4.58 -16.46 16.25
N ARG A 386 3.69 -17.43 16.01
CA ARG A 386 2.30 -17.35 16.49
C ARG A 386 2.15 -17.54 18.00
N ARG A 387 3.17 -18.06 18.68
CA ARG A 387 3.15 -18.27 20.14
C ARG A 387 3.04 -16.96 20.91
N CYS A 388 3.40 -15.83 20.29
CA CYS A 388 3.17 -14.52 20.90
C CYS A 388 1.68 -14.25 21.14
N MET A 389 0.80 -14.72 20.25
CA MET A 389 -0.65 -14.55 20.44
C MET A 389 -1.16 -15.38 21.61
N ASP A 390 -0.74 -16.65 21.70
CA ASP A 390 -1.10 -17.52 22.83
C ASP A 390 -0.61 -16.93 24.18
N TRP A 391 0.55 -16.25 24.16
CA TRP A 391 1.06 -15.55 25.34
C TRP A 391 0.24 -14.30 25.67
N LEU A 392 -0.16 -13.52 24.66
CA LEU A 392 -1.01 -12.33 24.83
C LEU A 392 -2.40 -12.67 25.36
N ASP A 393 -2.99 -13.79 24.94
CA ASP A 393 -4.28 -14.30 25.41
C ASP A 393 -4.27 -14.58 26.94
N ALA A 394 -3.10 -14.85 27.51
CA ALA A 394 -2.92 -15.10 28.94
C ALA A 394 -2.68 -13.82 29.76
N GLN A 395 -2.55 -12.65 29.12
CA GLN A 395 -2.32 -11.37 29.79
C GLN A 395 -3.63 -10.65 30.09
N GLN A 396 -3.58 -9.73 31.04
CA GLN A 396 -4.71 -8.85 31.34
C GLN A 396 -4.91 -7.82 30.22
N ASP A 397 -6.15 -7.38 30.02
CA ASP A 397 -6.48 -6.27 29.12
C ASP A 397 -5.66 -5.02 29.48
N ALA A 398 -5.14 -4.36 28.45
CA ALA A 398 -4.32 -3.15 28.55
C ALA A 398 -3.20 -3.25 29.60
N SER A 399 -2.48 -4.38 29.66
CA SER A 399 -1.35 -4.58 30.57
C SER A 399 0.03 -4.74 29.90
N VAL A 400 0.08 -4.94 28.58
CA VAL A 400 1.30 -5.30 27.85
C VAL A 400 1.86 -4.13 27.04
N ILE A 401 3.16 -3.90 27.12
CA ILE A 401 3.89 -3.07 26.17
C ILE A 401 4.37 -3.91 24.99
N TYR A 402 3.96 -3.53 23.77
CA TYR A 402 4.55 -4.09 22.55
C TYR A 402 5.80 -3.29 22.17
N VAL A 403 6.87 -3.97 21.76
CA VAL A 403 8.16 -3.35 21.40
C VAL A 403 8.60 -3.84 20.01
N SER A 404 8.78 -2.90 19.08
CA SER A 404 9.30 -3.19 17.74
C SER A 404 9.93 -1.95 17.10
N PHE A 405 11.20 -2.05 16.73
CA PHE A 405 11.93 -0.98 16.04
C PHE A 405 11.91 -1.14 14.51
N GLY A 406 10.96 -1.92 13.97
CA GLY A 406 10.78 -2.07 12.53
C GLY A 406 11.79 -3.00 11.86
N SER A 407 11.85 -2.91 10.53
CA SER A 407 12.61 -3.84 9.68
C SER A 407 14.00 -3.35 9.26
N LEU A 408 14.39 -2.13 9.63
CA LEU A 408 15.66 -1.52 9.18
C LEU A 408 16.52 -0.99 10.33
N THR A 409 15.91 -0.65 11.47
CA THR A 409 16.66 -0.15 12.64
C THR A 409 17.63 -1.20 13.16
N VAL A 410 18.86 -0.76 13.42
CA VAL A 410 19.94 -1.53 14.05
C VAL A 410 20.30 -0.84 15.37
N LEU A 411 20.34 -1.60 16.45
CA LEU A 411 20.74 -1.14 17.77
C LEU A 411 22.21 -1.47 18.03
N THR A 412 22.89 -0.61 18.77
CA THR A 412 24.13 -1.01 19.43
C THR A 412 23.83 -1.97 20.59
N VAL A 413 24.82 -2.76 21.01
CA VAL A 413 24.69 -3.62 22.20
C VAL A 413 24.30 -2.80 23.43
N THR A 414 24.88 -1.61 23.60
CA THR A 414 24.55 -0.72 24.71
C THR A 414 23.09 -0.29 24.68
N GLN A 415 22.58 0.16 23.53
CA GLN A 415 21.17 0.53 23.39
C GLN A 415 20.24 -0.65 23.68
N LEU A 416 20.56 -1.86 23.16
CA LEU A 416 19.79 -3.07 23.47
C LEU A 416 19.72 -3.30 24.99
N MET A 417 20.83 -3.14 25.71
CA MET A 417 20.87 -3.32 27.16
C MET A 417 20.08 -2.25 27.92
N GLU A 418 20.15 -0.99 27.51
CA GLU A 418 19.39 0.09 28.15
C GLU A 418 17.87 -0.11 27.96
N PHE A 419 17.42 -0.49 26.75
CA PHE A 419 16.02 -0.86 26.54
C PHE A 419 15.61 -2.08 27.35
N ALA A 420 16.42 -3.14 27.35
CA ALA A 420 16.12 -4.37 28.08
C ALA A 420 15.95 -4.11 29.58
N TRP A 421 16.95 -3.52 30.23
CA TRP A 421 16.88 -3.27 31.67
C TRP A 421 15.83 -2.22 32.03
N GLY A 422 15.60 -1.22 31.19
CA GLY A 422 14.51 -0.26 31.42
C GLY A 422 13.12 -0.91 31.37
N LEU A 423 12.90 -1.84 30.43
CA LEU A 423 11.67 -2.64 30.37
C LEU A 423 11.53 -3.56 31.59
N ALA A 424 12.61 -4.23 32.01
CA ALA A 424 12.61 -5.06 33.22
C ALA A 424 12.22 -4.24 34.46
N ASP A 425 12.87 -3.10 34.65
CA ASP A 425 12.72 -2.21 35.81
C ASP A 425 11.36 -1.51 35.85
N SER A 426 10.65 -1.44 34.73
CA SER A 426 9.26 -0.94 34.66
C SER A 426 8.26 -1.86 35.36
N ASN A 427 8.61 -3.12 35.60
CA ASN A 427 7.74 -4.17 36.14
C ASN A 427 6.45 -4.49 35.33
N HIS A 428 6.28 -3.92 34.13
CA HIS A 428 5.16 -4.25 33.26
C HIS A 428 5.47 -5.44 32.34
N PRO A 429 4.45 -6.23 31.95
CA PRO A 429 4.59 -7.22 30.89
C PRO A 429 4.96 -6.59 29.54
N PHE A 430 5.82 -7.26 28.77
CA PHE A 430 6.18 -6.78 27.44
C PHE A 430 6.39 -7.91 26.42
N LEU A 431 6.00 -7.62 25.18
CA LEU A 431 6.25 -8.45 24.00
C LEU A 431 7.23 -7.71 23.10
N TRP A 432 8.43 -8.27 22.89
CA TRP A 432 9.47 -7.64 22.08
C TRP A 432 9.81 -8.48 20.84
N VAL A 433 9.70 -7.85 19.67
CA VAL A 433 10.26 -8.38 18.42
C VAL A 433 11.77 -8.14 18.38
N ILE A 434 12.55 -9.22 18.51
CA ILE A 434 14.02 -9.22 18.45
C ILE A 434 14.45 -10.04 17.23
N ARG A 435 14.90 -9.34 16.19
CA ARG A 435 15.39 -9.98 14.97
C ARG A 435 16.84 -10.38 15.11
N ALA A 436 17.26 -11.43 14.40
CA ALA A 436 18.65 -11.90 14.44
C ALA A 436 19.66 -10.85 13.95
N ASP A 437 19.22 -9.93 13.09
CA ASP A 437 19.98 -8.83 12.47
C ASP A 437 19.78 -7.47 13.16
N MET A 438 19.13 -7.44 14.33
CA MET A 438 18.78 -6.19 15.01
C MET A 438 19.97 -5.51 15.73
N VAL A 439 21.10 -6.20 15.90
CA VAL A 439 22.26 -5.67 16.64
C VAL A 439 23.50 -5.58 15.76
N GLU A 440 24.21 -4.46 15.86
CA GLU A 440 25.48 -4.25 15.16
C GLU A 440 26.51 -5.31 15.56
N GLY A 441 27.09 -5.99 14.57
CA GLY A 441 28.11 -7.01 14.79
C GLY A 441 27.61 -8.42 15.13
N GLY A 442 26.30 -8.69 15.15
CA GLY A 442 25.76 -10.07 15.22
C GLY A 442 24.57 -10.27 16.15
N ALA A 443 24.38 -11.52 16.60
CA ALA A 443 23.14 -11.99 17.23
C ALA A 443 22.72 -11.15 18.45
N ALA A 444 21.48 -10.66 18.41
CA ALA A 444 20.82 -9.98 19.52
C ALA A 444 20.64 -10.92 20.72
N THR A 445 21.67 -11.01 21.56
CA THR A 445 21.72 -11.92 22.70
C THR A 445 21.48 -11.13 23.97
N LEU A 446 20.42 -11.48 24.69
CA LEU A 446 20.11 -10.91 25.99
C LEU A 446 20.77 -11.76 27.10
N PRO A 447 21.27 -11.16 28.20
CA PRO A 447 21.88 -11.91 29.31
C PRO A 447 20.92 -12.90 29.96
N GLU A 448 21.44 -14.02 30.48
CA GLU A 448 20.62 -15.02 31.19
C GLU A 448 19.95 -14.41 32.44
N GLU A 449 20.64 -13.49 33.12
CA GLU A 449 20.11 -12.78 34.29
C GLU A 449 18.86 -11.96 33.93
N PHE A 450 18.84 -11.36 32.74
CA PHE A 450 17.68 -10.61 32.26
C PHE A 450 16.50 -11.53 31.90
N ILE A 451 16.79 -12.69 31.29
CA ILE A 451 15.75 -13.67 30.95
C ILE A 451 15.09 -14.21 32.21
N GLU A 452 15.87 -14.51 33.25
CA GLU A 452 15.33 -15.00 34.53
C GLU A 452 14.58 -13.88 35.28
N GLU A 453 15.08 -12.64 35.29
CA GLU A 453 14.41 -11.49 35.94
C GLU A 453 13.05 -11.16 35.32
N THR A 454 12.92 -11.29 34.00
CA THR A 454 11.69 -10.98 33.27
C THR A 454 10.77 -12.17 33.06
N LYS A 455 11.12 -13.32 33.63
CA LYS A 455 10.41 -14.59 33.47
C LYS A 455 8.93 -14.47 33.87
N GLY A 456 8.06 -14.90 32.96
CA GLY A 456 6.61 -14.80 33.12
C GLY A 456 6.02 -13.43 32.80
N ARG A 457 6.86 -12.40 32.60
CA ARG A 457 6.46 -11.03 32.22
C ARG A 457 6.90 -10.64 30.81
N SER A 458 7.80 -11.40 30.19
CA SER A 458 8.32 -11.12 28.85
C SER A 458 7.98 -12.23 27.85
N PHE A 459 7.82 -11.82 26.59
CA PHE A 459 7.86 -12.71 25.43
C PHE A 459 8.76 -12.12 24.35
N PHE A 460 9.65 -12.94 23.79
CA PHE A 460 10.55 -12.55 22.70
C PHE A 460 10.16 -13.30 21.43
N ALA A 461 9.79 -12.55 20.39
CA ALA A 461 9.45 -13.08 19.07
C ALA A 461 10.53 -12.70 18.06
N GLY A 462 10.89 -13.62 17.16
CA GLY A 462 11.74 -13.27 16.02
C GLY A 462 11.02 -12.34 15.02
N TRP A 463 9.72 -12.56 14.84
CA TRP A 463 8.82 -11.73 14.04
C TRP A 463 7.36 -12.06 14.38
N CYS A 464 6.46 -11.09 14.26
CA CYS A 464 5.02 -11.28 14.51
C CYS A 464 4.17 -10.52 13.50
N ARG A 465 2.86 -10.78 13.50
CA ARG A 465 1.88 -9.98 12.75
C ARG A 465 1.54 -8.75 13.56
N GLN A 466 2.26 -7.67 13.31
CA GLN A 466 2.16 -6.44 14.10
C GLN A 466 0.71 -5.93 14.20
N GLY A 467 -0.04 -5.88 13.10
CA GLY A 467 -1.46 -5.51 13.13
C GLY A 467 -2.34 -6.42 14.01
N GLU A 468 -2.11 -7.74 14.03
CA GLU A 468 -2.85 -8.66 14.92
C GLU A 468 -2.44 -8.46 16.39
N VAL A 469 -1.16 -8.20 16.67
CA VAL A 469 -0.64 -7.90 18.01
C VAL A 469 -1.21 -6.58 18.52
N LEU A 470 -1.11 -5.49 17.76
CA LEU A 470 -1.61 -4.17 18.15
C LEU A 470 -3.13 -4.15 18.35
N SER A 471 -3.86 -5.00 17.63
CA SER A 471 -5.31 -5.16 17.81
C SER A 471 -5.70 -5.98 19.03
N HIS A 472 -4.73 -6.64 19.70
CA HIS A 472 -5.01 -7.52 20.82
C HIS A 472 -5.40 -6.73 22.09
N PRO A 473 -6.46 -7.13 22.82
CA PRO A 473 -6.96 -6.38 23.99
C PRO A 473 -5.94 -6.15 25.11
N SER A 474 -4.95 -7.05 25.26
CA SER A 474 -3.91 -6.91 26.28
C SER A 474 -2.86 -5.84 25.97
N ILE A 475 -2.75 -5.35 24.74
CA ILE A 475 -1.80 -4.29 24.40
C ILE A 475 -2.27 -2.94 24.98
N ALA A 476 -1.39 -2.34 25.78
CA ALA A 476 -1.61 -1.05 26.42
C ALA A 476 -0.88 0.10 25.71
N GLY A 477 0.21 -0.23 25.02
CA GLY A 477 1.15 0.73 24.46
C GLY A 477 2.15 0.09 23.52
N PHE A 478 2.76 0.93 22.68
CA PHE A 478 3.71 0.49 21.65
C PHE A 478 4.99 1.32 21.67
N LEU A 479 6.10 0.72 22.08
CA LEU A 479 7.45 1.29 21.92
C LEU A 479 7.96 1.03 20.50
N THR A 480 8.17 2.10 19.74
CA THR A 480 8.37 2.06 18.30
C THR A 480 9.43 3.05 17.82
N HIS A 481 10.08 2.71 16.70
CA HIS A 481 10.93 3.62 15.93
C HIS A 481 10.17 4.72 15.16
N SER A 482 8.84 4.81 15.29
CA SER A 482 8.00 5.83 14.64
C SER A 482 7.96 5.77 13.11
N GLY A 483 8.23 4.61 12.51
CA GLY A 483 8.02 4.39 11.08
C GLY A 483 6.54 4.48 10.71
N TRP A 484 6.22 5.11 9.58
CA TRP A 484 4.84 5.55 9.29
C TRP A 484 3.79 4.43 9.25
N ASN A 485 4.10 3.28 8.66
CA ASN A 485 3.16 2.16 8.62
C ASN A 485 2.82 1.65 10.04
N SER A 486 3.82 1.57 10.92
CA SER A 486 3.61 1.21 12.33
C SER A 486 2.77 2.25 13.06
N MET A 487 2.97 3.53 12.77
CA MET A 487 2.16 4.63 13.32
C MET A 487 0.69 4.51 12.89
N MET A 488 0.45 4.24 11.60
CA MET A 488 -0.91 4.05 11.08
C MET A 488 -1.61 2.80 11.62
N GLU A 489 -0.89 1.71 11.85
CA GLU A 489 -1.43 0.53 12.55
C GLU A 489 -1.79 0.86 14.01
N SER A 490 -0.93 1.61 14.72
CA SER A 490 -1.18 2.05 16.09
C SER A 490 -2.42 2.94 16.18
N VAL A 491 -2.57 3.89 15.24
CA VAL A 491 -3.75 4.76 15.10
C VAL A 491 -5.01 3.94 14.85
N ALA A 492 -4.96 2.99 13.90
CA ALA A 492 -6.08 2.12 13.59
C ALA A 492 -6.50 1.22 14.77
N CYS A 493 -5.54 0.85 15.62
CA CYS A 493 -5.79 0.02 16.80
C CYS A 493 -6.18 0.84 18.04
N GLY A 494 -5.89 2.14 18.06
CA GLY A 494 -6.09 3.03 19.21
C GLY A 494 -5.06 2.80 20.32
N VAL A 495 -3.84 2.42 19.94
CA VAL A 495 -2.73 2.17 20.86
C VAL A 495 -1.83 3.40 20.92
N PRO A 496 -1.56 3.97 22.10
CA PRO A 496 -0.61 5.07 22.25
C PRO A 496 0.83 4.57 22.07
N VAL A 497 1.73 5.47 21.67
CA VAL A 497 3.11 5.12 21.31
C VAL A 497 4.15 5.75 22.23
N ILE A 498 5.24 5.03 22.42
CA ILE A 498 6.52 5.59 22.87
C ILE A 498 7.44 5.59 21.66
N CYS A 499 7.92 6.76 21.29
CA CYS A 499 8.71 7.03 20.10
C CYS A 499 10.19 7.03 20.42
N TRP A 500 10.96 6.29 19.63
CA TRP A 500 12.42 6.37 19.59
C TRP A 500 12.86 6.43 18.11
N PRO A 501 12.73 7.59 17.44
CA PRO A 501 12.98 7.71 16.02
C PRO A 501 14.44 7.41 15.68
N GLY A 502 14.69 6.60 14.67
CA GLY A 502 16.05 6.23 14.24
C GLY A 502 16.56 7.11 13.10
N PHE A 503 15.82 7.16 12.00
CA PHE A 503 16.29 7.76 10.74
C PHE A 503 15.16 8.33 9.87
N ALA A 504 15.54 9.05 8.82
CA ALA A 504 14.64 9.66 7.85
C ALA A 504 13.54 10.48 8.54
N GLU A 505 12.31 10.37 8.08
CA GLU A 505 11.14 11.14 8.54
C GLU A 505 10.57 10.68 9.89
N GLN A 506 11.17 9.67 10.54
CA GLN A 506 10.69 9.17 11.84
C GLN A 506 10.69 10.26 12.91
N TYR A 507 11.59 11.25 12.81
CA TYR A 507 11.62 12.42 13.70
C TYR A 507 10.41 13.32 13.48
N THR A 508 9.99 13.54 12.23
CA THR A 508 8.75 14.27 11.91
C THR A 508 7.55 13.53 12.49
N ASN A 509 7.49 12.21 12.32
CA ASN A 509 6.40 11.39 12.86
C ASN A 509 6.37 11.43 14.40
N CYS A 510 7.54 11.42 15.05
CA CYS A 510 7.70 11.52 16.50
C CYS A 510 7.14 12.84 17.03
N LEU A 511 7.57 13.97 16.45
CA LEU A 511 7.08 15.30 16.81
C LEU A 511 5.54 15.36 16.71
N TYR A 512 4.98 14.93 15.58
CA TYR A 512 3.53 14.97 15.39
C TYR A 512 2.77 14.06 16.35
N ALA A 513 3.28 12.87 16.64
CA ALA A 513 2.65 11.98 17.62
C ALA A 513 2.65 12.57 19.03
N CYS A 514 3.74 13.22 19.43
CA CYS A 514 3.91 13.79 20.77
C CYS A 514 3.16 15.12 20.95
N GLU A 515 3.35 16.07 20.03
CA GLU A 515 2.95 17.47 20.23
C GLU A 515 1.64 17.83 19.52
N HIS A 516 1.33 17.21 18.38
CA HIS A 516 0.15 17.60 17.58
C HIS A 516 -1.04 16.62 17.71
N TRP A 517 -0.76 15.32 17.75
CA TRP A 517 -1.80 14.29 17.84
C TRP A 517 -2.00 13.79 19.27
N GLY A 518 -1.03 14.03 20.17
CA GLY A 518 -1.14 13.81 21.60
C GLY A 518 -1.29 12.34 22.01
N PHE A 519 -0.84 11.39 21.19
CA PHE A 519 -0.83 9.95 21.54
C PHE A 519 0.59 9.37 21.66
N GLY A 520 1.62 10.22 21.59
CA GLY A 520 3.03 9.85 21.66
C GLY A 520 3.79 10.42 22.87
N MET A 521 4.88 9.74 23.25
CA MET A 521 5.94 10.26 24.11
C MET A 521 7.30 9.90 23.52
N GLU A 522 8.28 10.79 23.60
CA GLU A 522 9.61 10.56 23.06
C GLU A 522 10.59 10.03 24.11
N ILE A 523 11.46 9.11 23.70
CA ILE A 523 12.70 8.75 24.37
C ILE A 523 13.86 9.42 23.62
N ASP A 524 14.80 9.98 24.35
CA ASP A 524 15.98 10.63 23.77
C ASP A 524 16.83 9.66 22.94
N GLN A 525 17.57 10.22 21.99
CA GLN A 525 18.50 9.46 21.16
C GLN A 525 19.56 8.72 22.00
N VAL A 526 20.06 9.38 23.04
CA VAL A 526 20.93 8.76 24.05
C VAL A 526 20.04 8.11 25.10
N VAL A 527 19.55 6.92 24.76
CA VAL A 527 18.65 6.15 25.62
C VAL A 527 19.36 5.68 26.90
N THR A 528 18.67 5.81 28.03
CA THR A 528 19.05 5.15 29.30
C THR A 528 17.91 4.30 29.83
N ARG A 529 18.22 3.27 30.62
CA ARG A 529 17.23 2.38 31.24
C ARG A 529 16.27 3.14 32.15
N GLU A 530 16.75 4.18 32.85
CA GLU A 530 15.91 5.01 33.71
C GLU A 530 14.86 5.74 32.88
N GLN A 531 15.27 6.32 31.75
CA GLN A 531 14.34 6.98 30.83
C GLN A 531 13.31 5.99 30.26
N VAL A 532 13.75 4.83 29.81
CA VAL A 532 12.85 3.78 29.29
C VAL A 532 11.84 3.37 30.36
N LYS A 533 12.31 3.10 31.58
CA LYS A 533 11.47 2.76 32.72
C LYS A 533 10.44 3.85 32.99
N ASP A 534 10.88 5.09 33.15
CA ASP A 534 10.03 6.21 33.55
C ASP A 534 8.95 6.49 32.50
N VAL A 535 9.30 6.44 31.21
CA VAL A 535 8.33 6.64 30.11
C VAL A 535 7.34 5.48 30.01
N VAL A 536 7.79 4.23 30.23
CA VAL A 536 6.88 3.08 30.27
C VAL A 536 5.91 3.19 31.45
N VAL A 537 6.39 3.53 32.64
CA VAL A 537 5.55 3.70 33.83
C VAL A 537 4.57 4.86 33.64
N GLU A 538 5.01 6.01 33.10
CA GLU A 538 4.11 7.13 32.81
C GLU A 538 3.04 6.76 31.77
N LEU A 539 3.39 5.96 30.75
CA LEU A 539 2.42 5.47 29.78
C LEU A 539 1.37 4.58 30.46
N MET A 540 1.81 3.66 31.30
CA MET A 540 0.94 2.65 31.90
C MET A 540 0.06 3.23 33.01
N GLU A 541 0.65 3.97 33.93
CA GLU A 541 0.05 4.36 35.22
C GLU A 541 -0.22 5.87 35.33
N GLY A 542 0.56 6.68 34.60
CA GLY A 542 0.58 8.13 34.69
C GLY A 542 -0.62 8.85 34.09
N GLU A 543 -0.76 10.14 34.40
CA GLU A 543 -1.82 10.99 33.86
C GLU A 543 -1.62 11.27 32.37
N LYS A 544 -0.37 11.45 31.93
CA LYS A 544 -0.06 11.64 30.51
C LYS A 544 -0.42 10.39 29.71
N GLY A 545 -0.11 9.20 30.23
CA GLY A 545 -0.53 7.93 29.62
C GLY A 545 -2.05 7.78 29.50
N LYS A 546 -2.82 8.21 30.52
CA LYS A 546 -4.30 8.24 30.45
C LYS A 546 -4.82 9.20 29.39
N GLU A 547 -4.21 10.36 29.22
CA GLU A 547 -4.55 11.32 28.17
C GLU A 547 -4.24 10.76 26.79
N MET A 548 -3.05 10.17 26.61
CA MET A 548 -2.64 9.55 25.35
C MET A 548 -3.59 8.42 24.92
N ARG A 549 -4.06 7.59 25.85
CA ARG A 549 -5.08 6.56 25.54
C ARG A 549 -6.39 7.15 25.03
N LYS A 550 -6.85 8.27 25.60
CA LYS A 550 -8.05 8.98 25.12
C LYS A 550 -7.84 9.52 23.70
N ASN A 551 -6.68 10.11 23.44
CA ASN A 551 -6.33 10.63 22.12
C ASN A 551 -6.19 9.50 21.10
N ALA A 552 -5.52 8.40 21.44
CA ALA A 552 -5.41 7.22 20.59
C ALA A 552 -6.79 6.62 20.25
N ALA A 553 -7.71 6.53 21.22
CA ALA A 553 -9.08 6.09 20.99
C ALA A 553 -9.85 7.02 20.04
N LYS A 554 -9.70 8.35 20.18
CA LYS A 554 -10.27 9.32 19.24
C LYS A 554 -9.73 9.11 17.83
N TRP A 555 -8.42 8.94 17.67
CA TRP A 555 -7.81 8.72 16.34
C TRP A 555 -8.26 7.40 15.72
N LYS A 556 -8.42 6.34 16.52
CA LYS A 556 -9.04 5.07 16.07
C LYS A 556 -10.43 5.28 15.51
N GLU A 557 -11.29 6.02 16.21
CA GLU A 557 -12.64 6.33 15.72
C GLU A 557 -12.60 7.12 14.41
N MET A 558 -11.67 8.08 14.29
CA MET A 558 -11.49 8.88 13.06
C MET A 558 -11.02 8.02 11.89
N ALA A 559 -10.02 7.17 12.08
CA ALA A 559 -9.56 6.21 11.08
C ALA A 559 -10.68 5.23 10.67
N ALA A 560 -11.48 4.76 11.63
CA ALA A 560 -12.60 3.87 11.38
C ALA A 560 -13.72 4.54 10.56
N ARG A 561 -13.93 5.86 10.74
CA ARG A 561 -14.86 6.67 9.92
C ARG A 561 -14.32 6.91 8.52
N ALA A 562 -13.04 7.28 8.39
CA ALA A 562 -12.39 7.55 7.10
C ALA A 562 -12.42 6.32 6.17
N THR A 563 -12.24 5.12 6.74
CA THR A 563 -12.23 3.85 6.00
C THR A 563 -13.61 3.20 5.82
N ALA A 564 -14.65 3.71 6.49
CA ALA A 564 -16.02 3.21 6.31
C ALA A 564 -16.58 3.61 4.93
N GLN A 565 -17.64 2.93 4.48
CA GLN A 565 -18.34 3.31 3.26
C GLN A 565 -18.82 4.77 3.33
N GLY A 566 -18.39 5.58 2.36
CA GLY A 566 -18.66 7.03 2.32
C GLY A 566 -17.71 7.90 3.15
N GLY A 567 -16.75 7.31 3.87
CA GLY A 567 -15.63 8.02 4.49
C GLY A 567 -14.61 8.53 3.46
N SER A 568 -13.73 9.43 3.89
CA SER A 568 -12.76 10.09 3.00
C SER A 568 -11.84 9.10 2.27
N SER A 569 -11.24 8.14 2.98
CA SER A 569 -10.33 7.16 2.37
C SER A 569 -11.05 6.18 1.43
N HIS A 570 -12.25 5.75 1.80
CA HIS A 570 -13.10 4.96 0.90
C HIS A 570 -13.51 5.77 -0.34
N GLY A 571 -13.89 7.04 -0.17
CA GLY A 571 -14.23 7.94 -1.27
C GLY A 571 -13.04 8.16 -2.22
N ASN A 572 -11.83 8.32 -1.68
CA ASN A 572 -10.61 8.46 -2.46
C ASN A 572 -10.24 7.16 -3.19
N LEU A 573 -10.56 5.98 -2.64
CA LEU A 573 -10.44 4.71 -3.38
C LEU A 573 -11.40 4.66 -4.58
N GLU A 574 -12.67 5.07 -4.42
CA GLU A 574 -13.61 5.13 -5.55
C GLU A 574 -13.14 6.12 -6.61
N ARG A 575 -12.66 7.29 -6.18
CA ARG A 575 -12.14 8.33 -7.08
C ARG A 575 -10.90 7.83 -7.84
N LEU A 576 -9.96 7.20 -7.13
CA LEU A 576 -8.79 6.59 -7.75
C LEU A 576 -9.18 5.54 -8.80
N ALA A 577 -10.08 4.63 -8.45
CA ALA A 577 -10.53 3.59 -9.37
C ALA A 577 -11.24 4.17 -10.60
N ALA A 578 -12.05 5.22 -10.42
CA ALA A 578 -12.73 5.91 -11.51
C ALA A 578 -11.75 6.66 -12.43
N ASP A 579 -10.80 7.40 -11.86
CA ASP A 579 -9.84 8.20 -12.63
C ASP A 579 -8.84 7.32 -13.41
N LEU A 580 -8.64 6.06 -12.99
CA LEU A 580 -7.76 5.08 -13.64
C LEU A 580 -8.48 4.09 -14.58
N ASN A 581 -9.80 4.16 -14.69
CA ASN A 581 -10.59 3.28 -15.55
C ASN A 581 -11.01 4.02 -16.84
N PRO A 582 -10.36 3.76 -17.99
CA PRO A 582 -10.52 4.54 -19.22
C PRO A 582 -11.84 4.32 -19.99
#